data_AF-A0A1Q7KBD2-F1
#
_entry.id   AF-A0A1Q7KBD2-F1
#
_cell.length_a   1.000
_cell.length_b   1.000
_cell.length_c   1.000
_cell.angle_alpha   90.00
_cell.angle_beta   90.00
_cell.angle_gamma   90.00
#
_symmetry.space_group_name_H-M   'P 1'
#
loop_
_entity.id
_entity.type
_entity.pdbx_description
1 polymer ?
#
loop_
_entity_poly.entity_id
_entity_poly.type
_entity_poly.pdbx_seq_one_letter_code
_entity_poly.pdbx_strand_id
1 'polypeptide(L)'
;MKQGWECLESKKIFEAGDGRTVFLELYQDRVRTPNGNILTYTKYHASDVVIVVPFIDSQRVLMINQFRYPVGKVLLEFPAGHVDNDEEPLDAAKRELEEETGYSQGDRACKENCDQTRQW
;
A
#
# COMPACT_ATOMS: atom_id res chain seq x y z
N MET A 1 23.80 18.98 -18.06
CA MET A 1 22.72 18.19 -17.44
C MET A 1 22.53 16.94 -18.31
N LYS A 2 22.63 15.73 -17.75
CA LYS A 2 22.32 14.53 -18.53
C LYS A 2 20.82 14.55 -18.81
N GLN A 3 20.46 14.52 -20.09
CA GLN A 3 19.06 14.49 -20.52
C GLN A 3 18.42 13.21 -19.95
N GLY A 4 17.23 13.33 -19.35
CA GLY A 4 16.49 12.19 -18.81
C GLY A 4 16.04 11.25 -19.93
N TRP A 5 15.47 10.11 -19.54
CA TRP A 5 14.79 9.24 -20.49
C TRP A 5 13.50 9.93 -20.96
N GLU A 6 13.16 9.77 -22.23
CA GLU A 6 11.94 10.34 -22.83
C GLU A 6 10.95 9.21 -23.14
N CYS A 7 9.73 9.30 -22.62
CA CYS A 7 8.65 8.38 -22.95
C CYS A 7 8.03 8.79 -24.30
N LEU A 8 8.17 7.95 -25.32
CA LEU A 8 7.63 8.17 -26.66
C LEU A 8 6.18 7.67 -26.78
N GLU A 9 5.88 6.56 -26.11
CA GLU A 9 4.58 5.90 -26.10
C GLU A 9 4.47 5.10 -24.80
N SER A 10 3.28 5.08 -24.19
CA SER A 10 2.99 4.32 -22.97
C SER A 10 1.67 3.59 -23.16
N LYS A 11 1.71 2.26 -23.11
CA LYS A 11 0.52 1.41 -23.28
C LYS A 11 0.27 0.61 -22.01
N LYS A 12 -0.91 0.77 -21.39
CA LYS A 12 -1.37 -0.13 -20.33
C LYS A 12 -1.62 -1.52 -20.92
N ILE A 13 -0.98 -2.54 -20.37
CA ILE A 13 -1.07 -3.93 -20.83
C ILE A 13 -1.80 -4.84 -19.83
N PHE A 14 -1.91 -4.42 -18.58
CA PHE A 14 -2.61 -5.16 -17.53
C PHE A 14 -3.10 -4.21 -16.43
N GLU A 15 -4.22 -4.55 -15.81
CA GLU A 15 -4.80 -3.86 -14.67
C GLU A 15 -5.45 -4.91 -13.74
N ALA A 16 -5.21 -4.78 -12.44
CA ALA A 16 -5.86 -5.56 -11.41
C ALA A 16 -6.32 -4.65 -10.27
N GLY A 17 -7.53 -4.89 -9.80
CA GLY A 17 -8.19 -4.17 -8.71
C GLY A 17 -9.46 -4.89 -8.28
N ASP A 18 -10.13 -4.37 -7.25
CA ASP A 18 -11.38 -4.91 -6.72
C ASP A 18 -12.61 -4.04 -7.03
N GLY A 19 -12.42 -3.01 -7.87
CA GLY A 19 -13.45 -2.02 -8.23
C GLY A 19 -13.51 -0.81 -7.30
N ARG A 20 -12.90 -0.87 -6.11
CA ARG A 20 -12.65 0.31 -5.25
C ARG A 20 -11.27 0.87 -5.50
N THR A 21 -10.28 -0.02 -5.60
CA THR A 21 -8.86 0.34 -5.68
C THR A 21 -8.15 -0.45 -6.77
N VAL A 22 -7.25 0.22 -7.49
CA VAL A 22 -6.40 -0.40 -8.53
C VAL A 22 -5.07 -0.83 -7.93
N PHE A 23 -4.96 -2.10 -7.55
CA PHE A 23 -3.75 -2.62 -6.88
C PHE A 23 -2.51 -2.58 -7.76
N LEU A 24 -2.65 -2.88 -9.04
CA LEU A 24 -1.52 -3.00 -9.96
C LEU A 24 -1.94 -2.66 -11.39
N GLU A 25 -1.15 -1.80 -12.02
CA GLU A 25 -1.17 -1.58 -13.46
C GLU A 25 0.21 -1.92 -14.03
N LEU A 26 0.25 -2.59 -15.18
CA LEU A 26 1.49 -2.78 -15.93
C LEU A 26 1.39 -2.01 -17.23
N TYR A 27 2.49 -1.34 -17.58
CA TYR A 27 2.63 -0.60 -18.82
C TYR A 27 3.86 -1.08 -19.58
N GLN A 28 3.73 -1.06 -20.89
CA GLN A 28 4.81 -1.27 -21.82
C GLN A 28 5.09 0.08 -22.51
N ASP A 29 6.20 0.70 -22.14
CA ASP A 29 6.61 1.99 -22.66
C ASP A 29 7.64 1.82 -23.78
N ARG A 30 7.51 2.62 -24.84
CA ARG A 30 8.64 2.89 -25.75
C ARG A 30 9.36 4.11 -25.26
N VAL A 31 10.62 3.95 -24.88
CA VAL A 31 11.43 5.02 -24.30
C VAL A 31 12.67 5.29 -25.14
N ARG A 32 13.06 6.56 -25.23
CA ARG A 32 14.35 6.99 -25.75
C ARG A 32 15.30 7.19 -24.57
N THR A 33 16.38 6.42 -24.57
CA THR A 33 17.47 6.53 -23.59
C THR A 33 18.25 7.84 -23.79
N PRO A 34 19.04 8.29 -22.80
CA PRO A 34 19.90 9.48 -22.93
C PRO A 34 20.93 9.40 -24.07
N ASN A 35 21.26 8.18 -24.53
CA ASN A 35 22.18 7.94 -25.63
C ASN A 35 21.47 7.84 -27.00
N GLY A 36 20.16 8.11 -27.05
CA GLY A 36 19.36 8.09 -28.28
C GLY A 36 18.78 6.72 -28.67
N ASN A 37 19.19 5.63 -28.02
CA ASN A 37 18.62 4.30 -28.29
C ASN A 37 17.13 4.24 -27.91
N ILE A 38 16.35 3.51 -28.69
CA ILE A 38 14.94 3.23 -28.41
C ILE A 38 14.81 1.80 -27.91
N LEU A 39 14.13 1.61 -26.78
CA LEU A 39 13.83 0.29 -26.24
C LEU A 39 12.42 0.23 -25.66
N THR A 40 11.97 -0.99 -25.42
CA THR A 40 10.74 -1.28 -24.70
C THR A 40 11.05 -1.46 -23.23
N TYR A 41 10.38 -0.69 -22.36
CA TYR A 41 10.56 -0.73 -20.91
C TYR A 41 9.24 -1.07 -20.22
N THR A 42 9.27 -2.03 -19.30
CA THR A 42 8.08 -2.37 -18.50
C THR A 42 8.12 -1.58 -17.21
N LYS A 43 7.09 -0.76 -16.98
CA LYS A 43 6.86 -0.10 -15.69
C LYS A 43 5.60 -0.68 -15.04
N TYR A 44 5.56 -0.66 -13.72
CA TYR A 44 4.34 -0.91 -12.98
C TYR A 44 3.94 0.34 -12.20
N HIS A 45 2.65 0.48 -11.97
CA HIS A 45 2.08 1.45 -11.04
C HIS A 45 1.26 0.66 -10.01
N ALA A 46 1.40 1.00 -8.75
CA ALA A 46 0.65 0.40 -7.66
C ALA A 46 -0.01 1.53 -6.87
N SER A 47 -1.22 1.31 -6.36
CA SER A 47 -1.91 2.26 -5.52
C SER A 47 -1.08 2.65 -4.29
N ASP A 48 -1.30 3.88 -3.83
CA ASP A 48 -0.75 4.34 -2.57
C ASP A 48 -1.27 3.49 -1.41
N VAL A 49 -0.39 3.30 -0.42
CA VAL A 49 -0.67 2.53 0.79
C VAL A 49 -0.23 3.36 1.98
N VAL A 50 -1.06 3.35 3.01
CA VAL A 50 -0.75 3.96 4.31
C VAL A 50 -0.34 2.87 5.30
N ILE A 51 0.62 3.18 6.15
CA ILE A 51 1.04 2.33 7.27
C ILE A 51 0.96 3.19 8.53
N VAL A 52 0.27 2.70 9.54
CA VAL A 52 0.03 3.42 10.79
C VAL A 52 0.91 2.83 11.88
N VAL A 53 1.66 3.67 12.59
CA VAL A 53 2.42 3.25 13.78
C VAL A 53 1.72 3.81 15.03
N PRO A 54 0.68 3.11 15.53
CA PRO A 54 -0.08 3.56 16.70
C PRO A 54 0.72 3.34 17.99
N PHE A 55 1.00 4.42 18.71
CA PHE A 55 1.52 4.36 20.07
C PHE A 55 0.37 4.17 21.05
N ILE A 56 0.40 3.07 21.80
CA ILE A 56 -0.54 2.84 22.92
C ILE A 56 -0.08 3.63 24.15
N ASP A 57 1.23 3.71 24.36
CA ASP A 57 1.88 4.59 25.32
C ASP A 57 3.31 4.91 24.87
N SER A 58 4.12 5.49 25.76
CA SER A 58 5.50 5.91 25.47
C SER A 58 6.45 4.78 25.06
N GLN A 59 6.11 3.51 25.31
CA GLN A 59 7.00 2.37 25.07
C GLN A 59 6.37 1.26 24.25
N ARG A 60 5.06 1.29 24.04
CA ARG A 60 4.32 0.24 23.34
C ARG A 60 3.64 0.76 22.09
N VAL A 61 3.78 -0.01 21.01
CA VAL A 61 3.05 0.17 19.76
C VAL A 61 2.10 -1.00 19.54
N LEU A 62 1.01 -0.76 18.81
CA LEU A 62 0.08 -1.78 18.40
C LEU A 62 0.48 -2.33 17.03
N MET A 63 0.45 -3.66 16.91
CA MET A 63 0.77 -4.43 15.71
C MET A 63 -0.30 -5.52 15.52
N ILE A 64 -0.38 -6.05 14.31
CA ILE A 64 -1.31 -7.12 13.92
C ILE A 64 -0.55 -8.32 13.33
N ASN A 65 -1.10 -9.51 13.50
CA ASN A 65 -0.68 -10.70 12.77
C ASN A 65 -1.55 -10.86 11.53
N GLN A 66 -0.97 -10.69 10.35
CA GLN A 66 -1.68 -10.74 9.08
C GLN A 66 -1.14 -11.88 8.19
N PHE A 67 -2.03 -12.75 7.69
CA PHE A 67 -1.65 -13.75 6.69
C PHE A 67 -1.47 -13.09 5.32
N ARG A 68 -0.26 -13.17 4.76
CA ARG A 68 0.06 -12.66 3.43
C ARG A 68 0.12 -13.82 2.43
N TYR A 69 -0.94 -13.99 1.65
CA TYR A 69 -1.02 -15.04 0.62
C TYR A 69 0.19 -15.08 -0.33
N PRO A 70 0.72 -13.96 -0.87
CA PRO A 70 1.86 -14.00 -1.80
C PRO A 70 3.14 -14.62 -1.20
N VAL A 71 3.31 -14.59 0.11
CA VAL A 71 4.46 -15.21 0.82
C VAL A 71 4.06 -16.46 1.62
N GLY A 72 2.78 -16.80 1.67
CA GLY A 72 2.23 -17.99 2.30
C GLY A 72 2.43 -18.09 3.82
N LYS A 73 2.52 -16.95 4.53
CA LYS A 73 2.83 -16.90 5.97
C LYS A 73 2.07 -15.81 6.69
N VAL A 74 1.90 -15.99 8.01
CA VAL A 74 1.50 -14.92 8.93
C VAL A 74 2.71 -14.05 9.24
N LEU A 75 2.58 -12.74 9.03
CA LEU A 75 3.59 -11.74 9.34
C LEU A 75 3.09 -10.84 10.47
N LEU A 76 4.01 -10.41 11.32
CA LEU A 76 3.77 -9.34 12.28
C LEU A 76 3.96 -8.00 11.58
N GLU A 77 2.89 -7.21 11.49
CA GLU A 77 2.83 -5.98 10.70
C GLU A 77 2.21 -4.84 11.51
N PHE A 78 2.43 -3.61 11.05
CA PHE A 78 1.63 -2.48 11.48
C PHE A 78 0.30 -2.44 10.70
N PRO A 79 -0.78 -1.89 11.28
CA PRO A 79 -2.02 -1.67 10.54
C PRO A 79 -1.76 -0.86 9.28
N ALA A 80 -2.27 -1.31 8.15
CA ALA A 80 -1.95 -0.76 6.84
C ALA A 80 -2.98 -1.15 5.80
N GLY A 81 -3.25 -0.23 4.87
CA GLY A 81 -4.14 -0.53 3.76
C GLY A 81 -4.01 0.46 2.63
N HIS A 82 -4.76 0.20 1.56
CA HIS A 82 -4.71 1.04 0.38
C HIS A 82 -5.43 2.36 0.64
N VAL A 83 -4.94 3.40 -0.02
CA VAL A 83 -5.68 4.66 -0.16
C VAL A 83 -6.70 4.45 -1.28
N ASP A 84 -7.98 4.58 -0.95
CA ASP A 84 -9.06 4.46 -1.94
C ASP A 84 -9.03 5.67 -2.91
N ASN A 85 -9.67 5.51 -4.07
CA ASN A 85 -9.78 6.60 -5.03
C ASN A 85 -10.44 7.83 -4.38
N ASP A 86 -9.81 9.00 -4.56
CA ASP A 86 -10.23 10.30 -3.99
C ASP A 86 -10.19 10.39 -2.45
N GLU A 87 -9.55 9.43 -1.77
CA GLU A 87 -9.33 9.46 -0.32
C GLU A 87 -8.02 10.18 0.02
N GLU A 88 -8.04 11.06 1.04
CA GLU A 88 -6.81 11.65 1.57
C GLU A 88 -6.03 10.61 2.41
N PRO A 89 -4.69 10.53 2.31
CA PRO A 89 -3.91 9.51 3.01
C PRO A 89 -4.13 9.47 4.52
N LEU A 90 -4.40 10.62 5.15
CA LEU A 90 -4.66 10.65 6.60
C LEU A 90 -6.00 10.00 6.97
N ASP A 91 -6.99 10.08 6.10
CA ASP A 91 -8.31 9.50 6.37
C ASP A 91 -8.29 7.98 6.10
N ALA A 92 -7.57 7.54 5.06
CA ALA A 92 -7.24 6.14 4.85
C ALA A 92 -6.55 5.54 6.10
N ALA A 93 -5.56 6.24 6.65
CA ALA A 93 -4.83 5.78 7.83
C ALA A 93 -5.74 5.60 9.06
N LYS A 94 -6.69 6.52 9.29
CA LYS A 94 -7.66 6.39 10.39
C LYS A 94 -8.62 5.23 10.17
N ARG A 95 -9.14 5.08 8.96
CA ARG A 95 -10.06 4.02 8.56
C ARG A 95 -9.42 2.65 8.76
N GLU A 96 -8.22 2.43 8.20
CA GLU A 96 -7.52 1.15 8.30
C GLU A 96 -7.16 0.80 9.75
N LEU A 97 -6.73 1.79 10.54
CA LEU A 97 -6.49 1.56 11.97
C LEU A 97 -7.74 1.04 12.68
N GLU A 98 -8.91 1.66 12.42
CA GLU A 98 -10.17 1.26 13.04
C GLU A 98 -10.67 -0.09 12.52
N GLU A 99 -10.61 -0.34 11.21
CA GLU A 99 -11.10 -1.58 10.60
C GLU A 99 -10.28 -2.81 11.01
N GLU A 100 -8.95 -2.69 11.05
CA GLU A 100 -8.06 -3.82 11.34
C GLU A 100 -7.87 -4.08 12.83
N THR A 101 -8.00 -3.05 13.67
CA THR A 101 -7.67 -3.16 15.10
C THR A 101 -8.81 -2.78 16.04
N GLY A 102 -9.82 -2.06 15.55
CA GLY A 102 -10.88 -1.48 16.37
C GLY A 102 -10.45 -0.26 17.18
N TYR A 103 -9.24 0.28 17.00
CA TYR A 103 -8.79 1.50 17.68
C TYR A 103 -9.05 2.74 16.85
N SER A 104 -9.38 3.84 17.53
CA SER A 104 -9.48 5.16 16.90
C SER A 104 -8.44 6.10 17.50
N GLN A 105 -8.20 7.22 16.82
CA GLN A 105 -7.30 8.26 17.31
C GLN A 105 -7.70 8.72 18.73
N GLY A 106 -6.76 8.64 19.68
CA GLY A 106 -6.97 9.08 21.05
C GLY A 106 -7.34 7.97 22.03
N ASP A 107 -7.54 6.74 21.56
CA ASP A 107 -7.64 5.57 22.44
C ASP A 107 -6.31 5.36 23.19
N ARG A 108 -6.40 5.16 24.51
CA ARG A 108 -5.22 5.06 25.41
C ARG A 108 -5.09 3.73 26.14
N ALA A 109 -6.03 2.81 25.94
CA ALA A 109 -6.09 1.54 26.64
C ALA A 109 -6.13 0.39 25.65
N CYS A 110 -5.45 -0.72 25.95
CA CYS A 110 -5.58 -1.91 25.14
C CYS A 110 -7.02 -2.42 25.24
N LYS A 111 -7.80 -2.40 24.14
CA LYS A 111 -9.08 -3.09 24.06
C LYS A 111 -8.81 -4.60 24.21
N GLU A 112 -9.62 -5.28 25.02
CA GLU A 112 -9.40 -6.67 25.50
C GLU A 112 -9.25 -7.73 24.37
N ASN A 113 -9.50 -7.35 23.11
CA ASN A 113 -9.38 -8.19 21.91
C ASN A 113 -8.05 -8.05 21.14
N CYS A 114 -7.01 -7.42 21.70
CA CYS A 114 -5.71 -7.29 21.03
C CYS A 114 -5.05 -8.62 20.61
N ASP A 115 -5.40 -9.73 21.26
CA ASP A 115 -4.91 -11.08 20.91
C ASP A 115 -5.80 -11.82 19.90
N GLN A 116 -6.93 -11.24 19.48
CA GLN A 116 -7.84 -11.85 18.51
C GLN A 116 -7.69 -11.19 17.14
N THR A 117 -6.50 -11.29 16.54
CA THR A 117 -6.38 -11.20 15.08
C THR A 117 -7.29 -12.28 14.49
N ARG A 118 -8.33 -11.86 13.77
CA ARG A 118 -9.36 -12.72 13.15
C ARG A 118 -8.75 -14.04 12.68
N GLN A 119 -9.19 -15.14 13.28
CA GLN A 119 -8.94 -16.49 12.77
C GLN A 119 -9.60 -16.58 11.39
N TRP A 120 -8.77 -16.67 10.35
CA TRP A 120 -9.19 -17.18 9.05
C TRP A 120 -9.18 -18.71 9.08
#